data_AF-A0A6C0ELI1-F1
#
_entry.id   AF-A0A6C0ELI1-F1
#
_cell.length_a   1.000
_cell.length_b   1.000
_cell.length_c   1.000
_cell.angle_alpha   90.00
_cell.angle_beta   90.00
_cell.angle_gamma   90.00
#
_symmetry.space_group_name_H-M   'P 1'
#
loop_
_entity.id
_entity.type
_entity.pdbx_description
1 polymer ?
#
loop_
_entity_poly.entity_id
_entity_poly.type
_entity_poly.pdbx_seq_one_letter_code
_entity_poly.pdbx_strand_id
1 'polypeptide(L)'
;MGGRMNIFFLSLNPTEAARLHCDKHVVKMILETAQLLYTAHWVYESPLPEGAYRKTHPNHPSARWVRESLVNYRWLCSLGIALCEEYTYRYGKVHKTEPHLRWLTANSPINLVDVGWTLPRLAMPDEYKDKDPVVAYRRYYMGAKVRLLSYTKRPTPTF
;
A
#
# COMPACT_ATOMS: atom_id res chain seq x y z
N MET A 1 12.96 -13.50 -9.27
CA MET A 1 11.88 -12.72 -9.94
C MET A 1 11.26 -11.78 -8.92
N GLY A 2 11.69 -10.52 -8.89
CA GLY A 2 11.17 -9.53 -7.95
C GLY A 2 9.71 -9.22 -8.28
N GLY A 3 8.79 -9.47 -7.34
CA GLY A 3 7.41 -9.04 -7.49
C GLY A 3 7.38 -7.53 -7.71
N ARG A 4 6.75 -7.05 -8.78
CA ARG A 4 6.60 -5.62 -9.05
C ARG A 4 5.82 -4.98 -7.88
N MET A 5 6.37 -3.90 -7.32
CA MET A 5 5.76 -3.04 -6.30
C MET A 5 4.31 -2.71 -6.69
N ASN A 6 3.34 -2.92 -5.80
CA ASN A 6 1.93 -2.68 -6.12
C ASN A 6 1.12 -2.47 -4.83
N ILE A 7 0.30 -1.43 -4.75
CA ILE A 7 -0.50 -1.11 -3.56
C ILE A 7 -1.64 -2.12 -3.32
N PHE A 8 -2.12 -2.81 -4.36
CA PHE A 8 -3.30 -3.66 -4.35
C PHE A 8 -4.51 -2.92 -3.74
N PHE A 9 -5.03 -1.94 -4.48
CA PHE A 9 -6.11 -1.05 -4.02
C PHE A 9 -7.48 -1.77 -4.02
N LEU A 10 -7.73 -2.62 -3.01
CA LEU A 10 -8.88 -3.54 -2.97
C LEU A 10 -10.18 -2.91 -2.43
N SER A 11 -10.12 -1.72 -1.82
CA SER A 11 -11.26 -0.92 -1.38
C SER A 11 -10.84 0.54 -1.25
N LEU A 12 -11.81 1.46 -1.32
CA LEU A 12 -11.61 2.86 -0.94
C LEU A 12 -11.40 3.04 0.57
N ASN A 13 -11.94 2.12 1.38
CA ASN A 13 -11.72 2.12 2.83
C ASN A 13 -10.40 1.36 3.14
N PRO A 14 -9.38 2.02 3.73
CA PRO A 14 -8.09 1.37 3.99
C PRO A 14 -8.16 0.14 4.91
N THR A 15 -9.04 0.17 5.92
CA THR A 15 -9.25 -0.95 6.83
C THR A 15 -9.89 -2.14 6.14
N GLU A 16 -10.88 -1.90 5.28
CA GLU A 16 -11.46 -2.95 4.44
C GLU A 16 -10.42 -3.50 3.46
N ALA A 17 -9.67 -2.61 2.79
CA ALA A 17 -8.62 -3.01 1.87
C ALA A 17 -7.59 -3.93 2.54
N ALA A 18 -7.13 -3.59 3.76
CA ALA A 18 -6.22 -4.43 4.53
C ALA A 18 -6.80 -5.81 4.83
N ARG A 19 -8.08 -5.90 5.23
CA ARG A 19 -8.76 -7.19 5.48
C ARG A 19 -8.90 -8.04 4.21
N LEU A 20 -9.06 -7.40 3.05
CA LEU A 20 -9.15 -8.08 1.75
C LEU A 20 -7.80 -8.59 1.24
N HIS A 21 -6.67 -8.15 1.81
CA HIS A 21 -5.37 -8.69 1.45
C HIS A 21 -5.24 -10.15 1.91
N CYS A 22 -4.70 -11.01 1.04
CA CYS A 22 -4.34 -12.37 1.41
C CYS A 22 -3.12 -12.37 2.33
N ASP A 23 -2.92 -13.48 3.05
CA ASP A 23 -1.87 -13.67 4.04
C ASP A 23 -0.48 -13.26 3.54
N LYS A 24 -0.08 -13.73 2.35
CA LYS A 24 1.22 -13.39 1.75
C LYS A 24 1.37 -11.89 1.51
N HIS A 25 0.30 -11.23 1.09
CA HIS A 25 0.33 -9.79 0.84
C HIS A 25 0.21 -8.98 2.13
N VAL A 26 -0.51 -9.42 3.16
CA VAL A 26 -0.49 -8.75 4.47
C VAL A 26 0.95 -8.63 4.99
N VAL A 27 1.75 -9.70 4.91
CA VAL A 27 3.16 -9.66 5.34
C VAL A 27 3.99 -8.76 4.43
N LYS A 28 3.91 -8.96 3.11
CA LYS A 28 4.75 -8.26 2.13
C LYS A 28 4.45 -6.75 2.05
N MET A 29 3.18 -6.39 2.10
CA MET A 29 2.71 -5.03 1.79
C MET A 29 3.03 -4.03 2.86
N ILE A 30 3.28 -4.44 4.10
CA ILE A 30 3.68 -3.51 5.17
C ILE A 30 5.04 -2.87 4.84
N LEU A 31 6.03 -3.67 4.44
CA LEU A 31 7.35 -3.17 4.04
C LEU A 31 7.26 -2.32 2.76
N GLU A 32 6.56 -2.83 1.74
CA GLU A 32 6.42 -2.13 0.46
C GLU A 32 5.67 -0.79 0.60
N THR A 33 4.68 -0.72 1.47
CA THR A 33 3.96 0.51 1.81
C THR A 33 4.89 1.55 2.42
N ALA A 34 5.68 1.17 3.43
CA ALA A 34 6.66 2.07 4.04
C ALA A 34 7.71 2.54 3.01
N GLN A 35 8.18 1.66 2.12
CA GLN A 35 9.12 2.03 1.06
C GLN A 35 8.54 3.06 0.08
N LEU A 36 7.27 2.94 -0.30
CA LEU A 36 6.58 3.92 -1.14
C LEU A 36 6.43 5.28 -0.45
N LEU A 37 6.04 5.27 0.82
CA LEU A 37 5.88 6.48 1.64
C LEU A 37 7.23 7.19 1.87
N TYR A 38 8.29 6.46 2.25
CA TYR A 38 9.64 7.03 2.34
C TYR A 38 10.14 7.57 1.01
N THR A 39 9.79 6.93 -0.11
CA THR A 39 10.13 7.44 -1.44
C THR A 39 9.53 8.83 -1.68
N ALA A 40 8.35 9.13 -1.14
CA ALA A 40 7.80 10.49 -1.18
C ALA A 40 8.69 11.48 -0.41
N HIS A 41 9.08 11.15 0.82
CA HIS A 41 9.99 11.98 1.63
C HIS A 41 11.34 12.21 0.92
N TRP A 42 11.94 11.16 0.36
CA TRP A 42 13.19 11.28 -0.40
C TRP A 42 13.07 12.16 -1.65
N VAL A 43 11.93 12.14 -2.34
CA VAL A 43 11.71 12.95 -3.55
C VAL A 43 11.51 14.42 -3.20
N TYR A 44 10.86 14.71 -2.07
CA TYR A 44 10.66 16.07 -1.57
C TYR A 44 11.77 16.55 -0.64
N GLU A 45 12.87 15.82 -0.53
CA GLU A 45 14.02 16.15 0.33
C GLU A 45 13.59 16.50 1.77
N SER A 46 12.57 15.79 2.26
CA SER A 46 12.00 16.00 3.59
C SER A 46 12.89 15.38 4.67
N PRO A 47 12.84 15.87 5.92
CA PRO A 47 13.54 15.26 7.04
C PRO A 47 13.19 13.77 7.18
N LEU A 48 14.19 12.95 7.49
CA LEU A 48 14.04 11.51 7.64
C LEU A 48 14.56 11.07 9.01
N PRO A 49 13.90 10.08 9.66
CA PRO A 49 14.40 9.52 10.90
C PRO A 49 15.60 8.62 10.62
N GLU A 50 16.37 8.34 11.67
CA GLU A 50 17.37 7.28 11.61
C GLU A 50 16.72 5.94 11.22
N GLY A 51 17.40 5.17 10.38
CA GLY A 51 16.88 3.89 9.88
C GLY A 51 15.79 4.00 8.80
N ALA A 52 15.50 5.20 8.29
CA ALA A 52 14.60 5.37 7.15
C ALA A 52 14.94 4.44 5.98
N TYR A 53 13.92 3.82 5.39
CA TYR A 53 14.14 2.95 4.23
C TYR A 53 14.62 3.76 3.03
N ARG A 54 15.55 3.18 2.26
CA ARG A 54 16.12 3.83 1.07
C ARG A 54 15.04 4.12 0.04
N LYS A 55 15.26 5.17 -0.77
CA LYS A 55 14.42 5.49 -1.93
C LYS A 55 14.32 4.28 -2.86
N THR A 56 13.10 3.89 -3.24
CA THR A 56 12.87 2.78 -4.16
C THR A 56 11.87 3.15 -5.26
N HIS A 57 12.14 2.70 -6.49
CA HIS A 57 11.22 2.80 -7.62
C HIS A 57 10.50 4.17 -7.78
N PRO A 58 11.18 5.32 -7.73
CA PRO A 58 10.52 6.62 -7.70
C PRO A 58 9.63 6.84 -8.94
N ASN A 59 9.98 6.29 -10.10
CA ASN A 59 9.20 6.45 -11.32
C ASN A 59 8.04 5.46 -11.45
N HIS A 60 7.90 4.50 -10.53
CA HIS A 60 6.81 3.54 -10.56
C HIS A 60 5.44 4.23 -10.41
N PRO A 61 4.38 3.77 -11.11
CA PRO A 61 3.07 4.39 -11.04
C PRO A 61 2.55 4.58 -9.60
N SER A 62 2.67 3.55 -8.75
CA SER A 62 2.27 3.66 -7.34
C SER A 62 3.07 4.70 -6.56
N ALA A 63 4.40 4.74 -6.74
CA ALA A 63 5.24 5.73 -6.05
C ALA A 63 4.88 7.15 -6.49
N ARG A 64 4.55 7.34 -7.78
CA ARG A 64 4.09 8.63 -8.31
C ARG A 64 2.72 9.03 -7.75
N TRP A 65 1.77 8.09 -7.71
CA TRP A 65 0.43 8.33 -7.17
C TRP A 65 0.45 8.76 -5.69
N VAL A 66 1.25 8.08 -4.86
CA VAL A 66 1.39 8.39 -3.43
C VAL A 66 1.82 9.83 -3.19
N ARG A 67 2.71 10.35 -4.05
CA ARG A 67 3.27 11.70 -3.92
C ARG A 67 2.58 12.74 -4.80
N GLU A 68 1.47 12.38 -5.42
CA GLU A 68 0.67 13.26 -6.27
C GLU A 68 -0.21 14.20 -5.43
N SER A 69 -0.64 13.74 -4.25
CA SER A 69 -1.46 14.50 -3.32
C SER A 69 -1.23 14.05 -1.88
N LEU A 70 -1.31 14.97 -0.93
CA LEU A 70 -1.32 14.68 0.50
C LEU A 70 -2.45 13.71 0.89
N VAL A 71 -3.61 13.76 0.22
CA VAL A 71 -4.71 12.83 0.45
C VAL A 71 -4.32 11.40 0.07
N ASN A 72 -3.63 11.20 -1.06
CA ASN A 72 -3.16 9.89 -1.49
C ASN A 72 -2.12 9.33 -0.51
N TYR A 73 -1.18 10.17 -0.06
CA TYR A 73 -0.18 9.82 0.95
C TYR A 73 -0.85 9.37 2.25
N ARG A 74 -1.80 10.15 2.77
CA ARG A 74 -2.54 9.85 4.00
C ARG A 74 -3.34 8.56 3.87
N TRP A 75 -4.00 8.33 2.73
CA TRP A 75 -4.70 7.08 2.46
C TRP A 75 -3.76 5.87 2.55
N LEU A 76 -2.56 5.97 1.96
CA LEU A 76 -1.57 4.90 2.01
C LEU A 76 -0.99 4.71 3.43
N CYS A 77 -0.81 5.78 4.21
CA CYS A 77 -0.47 5.67 5.64
C CYS A 77 -1.56 4.89 6.40
N SER A 78 -2.83 5.23 6.22
CA SER A 78 -3.95 4.53 6.83
C SER A 78 -4.00 3.05 6.43
N LEU A 79 -3.74 2.73 5.15
CA LEU A 79 -3.63 1.33 4.70
C LEU A 79 -2.46 0.63 5.40
N GLY A 80 -1.30 1.27 5.51
CA GLY A 80 -0.13 0.71 6.17
C GLY A 80 -0.40 0.35 7.63
N ILE A 81 -1.05 1.24 8.38
CA ILE A 81 -1.46 0.98 9.77
C ILE A 81 -2.48 -0.16 9.84
N ALA A 82 -3.51 -0.15 8.98
CA ALA A 82 -4.49 -1.22 8.94
C ALA A 82 -3.89 -2.59 8.57
N LEU A 83 -2.86 -2.62 7.71
CA LEU A 83 -2.11 -3.84 7.40
C LEU A 83 -1.32 -4.35 8.62
N CYS A 84 -0.73 -3.46 9.43
CA CYS A 84 -0.07 -3.84 10.68
C CYS A 84 -1.06 -4.43 11.70
N GLU A 85 -2.24 -3.82 11.83
CA GLU A 85 -3.32 -4.34 12.68
C GLU A 85 -3.80 -5.72 12.19
N GLU A 86 -4.01 -5.87 10.89
CA GLU A 86 -4.41 -7.15 10.30
C GLU A 86 -3.32 -8.21 10.44
N TYR A 87 -2.04 -7.85 10.28
CA TYR A 87 -0.90 -8.74 10.55
C TYR A 87 -0.89 -9.21 12.01
N THR A 88 -1.07 -8.29 12.95
CA THR A 88 -1.14 -8.62 14.38
C THR A 88 -2.33 -9.52 14.67
N TYR A 89 -3.49 -9.23 14.10
CA TYR A 89 -4.69 -10.06 14.22
C TYR A 89 -4.46 -11.49 13.70
N ARG A 90 -3.89 -11.64 12.50
CA ARG A 90 -3.67 -12.96 11.86
C ARG A 90 -2.58 -13.77 12.53
N TYR A 91 -1.46 -13.15 12.90
CA TYR A 91 -0.23 -13.84 13.30
C TYR A 91 0.17 -13.67 14.78
N GLY A 92 -0.53 -12.82 15.54
CA GLY A 92 -0.25 -12.59 16.96
C GLY A 92 1.10 -11.92 17.24
N LYS A 93 1.66 -11.20 16.25
CA LYS A 93 2.98 -10.55 16.33
C LYS A 93 2.90 -9.13 15.79
N VAL A 94 3.73 -8.23 16.31
CA VAL A 94 3.91 -6.88 15.77
C VAL A 94 4.92 -6.91 14.61
N HIS A 95 4.60 -6.25 13.50
CA HIS A 95 5.51 -6.21 12.35
C HIS A 95 6.63 -5.18 12.61
N LYS A 96 7.89 -5.52 12.27
CA LYS A 96 9.06 -4.64 12.53
C LYS A 96 8.97 -3.28 11.86
N THR A 97 8.21 -3.18 10.78
CA THR A 97 7.99 -1.93 10.03
C THR A 97 6.90 -1.02 10.63
N GLU A 98 6.11 -1.50 11.60
CA GLU A 98 5.04 -0.71 12.19
C GLU A 98 5.50 0.65 12.78
N PRO A 99 6.63 0.74 13.52
CA PRO A 99 7.13 2.03 14.00
C PRO A 99 7.43 3.03 12.88
N HIS A 100 7.92 2.56 11.72
CA HIS A 100 8.14 3.40 10.55
C HIS A 100 6.83 3.96 10.00
N LEU A 101 5.79 3.12 9.90
CA LEU A 101 4.48 3.55 9.41
C LEU A 101 3.79 4.53 10.35
N ARG A 102 3.99 4.38 11.67
CA ARG A 102 3.52 5.36 12.66
C ARG A 102 4.26 6.69 12.50
N TRP A 103 5.58 6.67 12.33
CA TRP A 103 6.36 7.88 12.04
C TRP A 103 5.91 8.56 10.74
N LEU A 104 5.73 7.79 9.66
CA LEU A 104 5.26 8.29 8.35
C LEU A 104 3.84 8.88 8.41
N THR A 105 2.99 8.36 9.31
CA THR A 105 1.64 8.89 9.54
C THR A 105 1.71 10.25 10.28
N ALA A 106 2.62 10.38 11.24
CA ALA A 106 2.82 11.62 11.98
C ALA A 106 3.60 12.69 11.20
N ASN A 107 4.37 12.30 10.18
CA ASN A 107 5.26 13.17 9.43
C ASN A 107 4.97 13.07 7.92
N SER A 108 4.34 14.10 7.37
CA SER A 108 4.13 14.21 5.92
C SER A 108 5.30 14.94 5.26
N PRO A 109 5.61 14.68 3.97
CA PRO A 109 6.66 15.38 3.25
C PRO A 109 6.40 16.89 3.18
N ILE A 110 7.43 17.72 3.37
CA ILE A 110 7.31 19.18 3.59
C ILE A 110 6.70 19.96 2.39
N ASN A 111 6.88 19.44 1.17
CA ASN A 111 6.44 20.08 -0.08
C ASN A 111 5.34 19.28 -0.81
N LEU A 112 4.77 18.25 -0.15
CA LEU A 112 3.67 17.50 -0.72
C LEU A 112 2.37 18.30 -0.56
N VAL A 113 1.90 18.84 -1.67
CA VAL A 113 0.65 19.60 -1.73
C VAL A 113 -0.58 18.71 -1.60
N ASP A 114 -1.65 19.27 -1.05
CA ASP A 114 -2.98 18.67 -1.06
C ASP A 114 -3.72 19.14 -2.32
N VAL A 115 -3.94 18.24 -3.27
CA VAL A 115 -4.74 18.49 -4.48
C VAL A 115 -6.03 17.67 -4.48
N GLY A 116 -6.44 17.16 -3.31
CA GLY A 116 -7.56 16.24 -3.20
C GLY A 116 -7.24 14.81 -3.63
N TRP A 117 -8.26 13.97 -3.72
CA TRP A 117 -8.12 12.58 -4.14
C TRP A 117 -7.79 12.48 -5.62
N THR A 118 -6.78 11.68 -5.98
CA THR A 118 -6.52 11.32 -7.38
C THR A 118 -6.64 9.81 -7.58
N LEU A 119 -7.02 9.38 -8.77
CA LEU A 119 -7.31 7.97 -9.04
C LEU A 119 -6.03 7.10 -8.89
N PRO A 120 -6.09 6.02 -8.10
CA PRO A 120 -4.99 5.05 -8.00
C PRO A 120 -4.55 4.55 -9.37
N ARG A 121 -3.23 4.57 -9.62
CA ARG A 121 -2.69 4.08 -10.89
C ARG A 121 -2.71 2.56 -10.95
N LEU A 122 -3.06 2.04 -12.12
CA LEU A 122 -3.20 0.60 -12.37
C LEU A 122 -1.84 -0.02 -12.72
N ALA A 123 -1.14 -0.56 -11.71
CA ALA A 123 0.14 -1.24 -11.88
C ALA A 123 -0.04 -2.74 -12.20
N MET A 124 -0.79 -3.04 -13.27
CA MET A 124 -1.24 -4.40 -13.63
C MET A 124 -1.27 -4.59 -15.16
N PRO A 125 -1.32 -5.84 -15.66
CA PRO A 125 -1.55 -6.14 -17.07
C PRO A 125 -2.85 -5.55 -17.62
N ASP A 126 -2.88 -5.25 -18.92
CA ASP A 126 -4.01 -4.56 -19.57
C ASP A 126 -5.33 -5.33 -19.46
N GLU A 127 -5.30 -6.66 -19.48
CA GLU A 127 -6.47 -7.54 -19.34
C GLU A 127 -7.24 -7.37 -18.02
N TYR A 128 -6.60 -6.83 -16.97
CA TYR A 128 -7.26 -6.57 -15.68
C TYR A 128 -7.66 -5.11 -15.48
N LYS A 129 -7.28 -4.20 -16.37
CA LYS A 129 -7.57 -2.77 -16.20
C LYS A 129 -9.07 -2.51 -16.31
N ASP A 130 -9.54 -1.58 -15.49
CA ASP A 130 -10.91 -1.09 -15.49
C ASP A 130 -10.89 0.41 -15.17
N LYS A 131 -11.94 1.14 -15.54
CA LYS A 131 -12.11 2.55 -15.18
C LYS A 131 -12.20 2.74 -13.67
N ASP A 132 -12.74 1.75 -12.95
CA ASP A 132 -12.75 1.71 -11.50
C ASP A 132 -11.50 0.96 -10.98
N PRO A 133 -10.58 1.65 -10.28
CA PRO A 133 -9.38 1.02 -9.75
C PRO A 133 -9.69 -0.13 -8.79
N VAL A 134 -10.76 -0.05 -7.99
CA VAL A 134 -11.14 -1.13 -7.06
C VAL A 134 -11.51 -2.38 -7.83
N VAL A 135 -12.34 -2.25 -8.87
CA VAL A 135 -12.71 -3.37 -9.74
C VAL A 135 -11.48 -3.95 -10.43
N ALA A 136 -10.61 -3.10 -10.97
CA ALA A 136 -9.37 -3.53 -11.64
C ALA A 136 -8.47 -4.34 -10.71
N TYR A 137 -8.25 -3.84 -9.49
CA TYR A 137 -7.39 -4.51 -8.51
C TYR A 137 -8.00 -5.81 -8.00
N ARG A 138 -9.31 -5.86 -7.76
CA ARG A 138 -10.03 -7.09 -7.39
C ARG A 138 -9.91 -8.16 -8.48
N ARG A 139 -10.13 -7.80 -9.75
CA ARG A 139 -9.93 -8.71 -10.89
C ARG A 139 -8.48 -9.21 -10.98
N TYR A 140 -7.50 -8.31 -10.84
CA TYR A 140 -6.09 -8.70 -10.84
C TYR A 140 -5.75 -9.64 -9.68
N TYR A 141 -6.34 -9.42 -8.51
CA TYR A 141 -6.17 -10.28 -7.34
C TYR A 141 -6.73 -11.69 -7.59
N MET A 142 -7.95 -11.82 -8.11
CA MET A 142 -8.55 -13.12 -8.40
C MET A 142 -7.86 -13.81 -9.58
N GLY A 143 -7.67 -13.13 -10.71
CA GLY A 143 -7.16 -13.76 -11.92
C GLY A 143 -5.68 -14.14 -11.84
N ALA A 144 -4.83 -13.22 -11.36
CA ALA A 144 -3.39 -13.39 -11.40
C ALA A 144 -2.77 -13.83 -10.06
N LYS A 145 -3.52 -13.73 -8.95
CA LYS A 145 -3.00 -14.05 -7.60
C LYS A 145 -3.72 -15.22 -6.93
N VAL A 146 -4.66 -15.90 -7.59
CA VAL A 146 -5.42 -17.05 -7.04
C VAL A 146 -4.56 -18.05 -6.27
N ARG A 147 -3.40 -18.43 -6.81
CA ARG A 147 -2.48 -19.41 -6.20
C ARG A 147 -1.82 -18.93 -4.90
N LEU A 148 -1.94 -17.64 -4.59
CA LEU A 148 -1.40 -17.00 -3.39
C LEU A 148 -2.49 -16.68 -2.37
N LEU A 149 -3.77 -16.94 -2.68
CA LEU A 149 -4.90 -16.57 -1.85
C LEU A 149 -5.07 -17.56 -0.70
N SER A 150 -4.58 -17.15 0.47
CA SER A 150 -4.90 -17.73 1.77
C SER A 150 -5.37 -16.60 2.69
N TYR A 151 -6.34 -16.88 3.55
CA TYR A 151 -6.98 -15.91 4.43
C TYR A 151 -7.09 -16.46 5.85
N THR A 152 -6.03 -16.34 6.63
CA THR A 152 -6.02 -16.77 8.03
C THR A 152 -6.95 -15.89 8.86
N LYS A 153 -7.87 -16.50 9.64
CA LYS A 153 -8.88 -15.81 10.48
C LYS A 153 -9.82 -14.86 9.72
N ARG A 154 -9.93 -14.99 8.40
CA ARG A 154 -10.85 -14.21 7.55
C ARG A 154 -11.51 -15.14 6.51
N PRO A 155 -12.75 -14.86 6.10
CA PRO A 155 -13.33 -15.55 4.94
C PRO A 155 -12.59 -15.15 3.66
N THR A 156 -12.61 -16.03 2.67
CA THR A 156 -12.13 -15.69 1.32
C THR A 156 -13.10 -14.66 0.71
N PRO A 157 -12.62 -13.52 0.17
CA PRO A 157 -13.48 -12.54 -0.49
C PRO A 157 -14.15 -13.10 -1.76
N THR A 158 -15.35 -12.60 -2.08
CA THR A 158 -16.19 -13.07 -3.21
C THR A 158 -16.39 -12.02 -4.30
N PHE A 159 -15.44 -11.11 -4.49
CA PHE A 159 -15.54 -10.04 -5.49
C PHE A 159 -15.32 -10.51 -6.93
#